data_AF-A0A518V459-F1
#
_entry.id   AF-A0A518V459-F1
#
_cell.length_a   1.000
_cell.length_b   1.000
_cell.length_c   1.000
_cell.angle_alpha   90.00
_cell.angle_beta   90.00
_cell.angle_gamma   90.00
#
_symmetry.space_group_name_H-M   'P 1'
#
loop_
_entity.id
_entity.type
_entity.pdbx_description
1 polymer ?
#
loop_
_entity_poly.entity_id
_entity_poly.type
_entity_poly.pdbx_seq_one_letter_code
_entity_poly.pdbx_strand_id
1 'polypeptide(L)'
;MSTVFPYYFDDGQTTFHGTFSISKLKQAYHDNYDYFQLHFLEGTFFIKDVYQTKIYEENFKGKKAVIALKKEYLQEEPSTYEKQICFTSPNRAKRNQYEVMVVNADMEEKLPTKKMLHWLLHDPIKNLFIGNEKYLVTIT
;
A
#
# COMPACT_ATOMS: atom_id res chain seq x y z
N MET A 1 11.27 8.50 -15.35
CA MET A 1 9.90 8.96 -15.04
C MET A 1 9.36 8.04 -13.97
N SER A 2 8.85 8.55 -12.85
CA SER A 2 8.20 7.71 -11.85
C SER A 2 6.80 7.36 -12.32
N THR A 3 6.50 6.08 -12.54
CA THR A 3 5.15 5.63 -12.86
C THR A 3 4.20 5.97 -11.71
N VAL A 4 3.06 6.57 -12.04
CA VAL A 4 2.04 6.99 -11.07
C VAL A 4 0.88 6.01 -11.15
N PHE A 5 0.44 5.55 -9.99
CA PHE A 5 -0.64 4.57 -9.86
C PHE A 5 -1.77 5.13 -9.00
N PRO A 6 -3.02 5.10 -9.50
CA PRO A 6 -4.18 5.34 -8.64
C PRO A 6 -4.37 4.16 -7.68
N TYR A 7 -4.86 4.47 -6.48
CA TYR A 7 -5.22 3.48 -5.48
C TYR A 7 -6.56 3.80 -4.81
N TYR A 8 -7.28 2.75 -4.44
CA TYR A 8 -8.54 2.84 -3.73
C TYR A 8 -8.74 1.63 -2.80
N PHE A 9 -8.91 1.92 -1.52
CA PHE A 9 -9.25 0.97 -0.48
C PHE A 9 -10.51 1.46 0.23
N ASP A 10 -11.46 0.55 0.45
CA ASP A 10 -12.66 0.80 1.23
C ASP A 10 -13.10 -0.51 1.88
N ASP A 11 -13.23 -0.52 3.21
CA ASP A 11 -13.74 -1.66 3.96
C ASP A 11 -15.06 -1.36 4.69
N GLY A 12 -15.73 -0.26 4.32
CA GLY A 12 -16.98 0.20 4.91
C GLY A 12 -16.81 1.07 6.15
N GLN A 13 -15.69 0.97 6.88
CA GLN A 13 -15.37 1.85 8.01
C GLN A 13 -14.19 2.78 7.70
N THR A 14 -13.26 2.33 6.89
CA THR A 14 -12.05 3.03 6.51
C THR A 14 -12.01 3.15 5.00
N THR A 15 -11.76 4.37 4.53
CA THR A 15 -11.49 4.61 3.11
C THR A 15 -10.13 5.27 2.96
N PHE A 16 -9.35 4.78 2.00
CA PHE A 16 -8.02 5.26 1.70
C PHE A 16 -7.80 5.27 0.19
N HIS A 17 -7.67 6.45 -0.40
CA HIS A 17 -7.60 6.58 -1.85
C HIS A 17 -6.72 7.74 -2.28
N GLY A 18 -6.21 7.69 -3.51
CA GLY A 18 -5.34 8.72 -4.05
C GLY A 18 -4.45 8.21 -5.18
N THR A 19 -3.25 8.77 -5.26
CA THR A 19 -2.21 8.34 -6.19
C THR A 19 -0.87 8.17 -5.48
N PHE A 20 -0.11 7.15 -5.86
CA PHE A 20 1.27 6.98 -5.41
C PHE A 20 2.21 6.72 -6.58
N SER A 21 3.49 7.00 -6.37
CA SER A 21 4.57 6.42 -7.15
C SER A 21 5.25 5.34 -6.33
N ILE A 22 5.81 4.35 -7.01
CA ILE A 22 6.47 3.20 -6.37
C ILE A 22 7.81 2.95 -7.04
N SER A 23 8.80 2.58 -6.23
CA SER A 23 10.16 2.28 -6.67
C SER A 23 10.73 1.13 -5.87
N LYS A 24 11.49 0.26 -6.53
CA LYS A 24 12.21 -0.82 -5.86
C LYS A 24 13.43 -0.26 -5.12
N LEU A 25 13.59 -0.62 -3.86
CA LEU A 25 14.76 -0.26 -3.07
C LEU A 25 15.91 -1.22 -3.41
N LYS A 26 17.11 -0.66 -3.64
CA LYS A 26 18.32 -1.44 -3.93
C LYS A 26 18.90 -2.13 -2.70
N GLN A 27 18.64 -1.58 -1.52
CA GLN A 27 19.12 -2.13 -0.26
C GLN A 27 18.12 -3.17 0.25
N ALA A 28 18.59 -4.41 0.37
CA ALA A 28 17.84 -5.47 1.06
C ALA A 28 18.07 -5.33 2.57
N TYR A 29 16.99 -5.31 3.36
CA TYR A 29 17.08 -5.48 4.81
C TYR A 29 17.11 -6.96 5.21
N HIS A 30 16.55 -7.83 4.36
CA HIS A 30 16.58 -9.28 4.50
C HIS A 30 16.59 -9.93 3.11
N ASP A 31 17.41 -10.96 2.91
CA ASP A 31 17.68 -11.52 1.57
C ASP A 31 16.47 -12.19 0.91
N ASN A 32 15.51 -12.67 1.71
CA ASN A 32 14.29 -13.31 1.21
C ASN A 32 13.21 -12.33 0.73
N TYR A 33 13.40 -11.02 0.88
CA TYR A 33 12.39 -10.03 0.54
C TYR A 33 12.93 -9.00 -0.46
N ASP A 34 12.07 -8.58 -1.37
CA ASP A 34 12.26 -7.35 -2.13
C ASP A 34 11.48 -6.22 -1.46
N TYR A 35 12.08 -5.03 -1.42
CA TYR A 35 11.55 -3.87 -0.73
C TYR A 35 11.14 -2.82 -1.74
N PHE A 36 9.97 -2.21 -1.53
CA PHE A 36 9.43 -1.18 -2.41
C PHE A 36 9.05 0.03 -1.59
N GLN A 37 9.49 1.21 -2.03
CA GLN A 37 9.12 2.47 -1.44
C GLN A 37 7.96 3.08 -2.22
N LEU A 38 6.88 3.35 -1.50
CA LEU A 38 5.72 4.12 -1.91
C LEU A 38 5.93 5.58 -1.57
N HIS A 39 5.57 6.45 -2.50
CA HIS A 39 5.49 7.89 -2.28
C HIS A 39 4.11 8.37 -2.70
N PHE A 40 3.28 8.73 -1.73
CA PHE A 40 1.92 9.19 -1.93
C PHE A 40 1.94 10.61 -2.48
N LEU A 41 1.55 10.77 -3.75
CA LEU A 41 1.57 12.06 -4.43
C LEU A 41 0.35 12.89 -4.06
N GLU A 42 -0.79 12.21 -3.94
CA GLU A 42 -2.06 12.73 -3.45
C GLU A 42 -2.78 11.61 -2.70
N GLY A 43 -3.60 11.97 -1.72
CA GLY A 43 -4.48 10.98 -1.11
C GLY A 43 -5.19 11.48 0.13
N THR A 44 -6.29 10.81 0.44
CA THR A 44 -7.11 11.05 1.62
C THR A 44 -7.33 9.74 2.33
N PHE A 45 -7.17 9.77 3.65
CA PHE A 45 -7.54 8.71 4.56
C PHE A 45 -8.66 9.22 5.45
N PHE A 46 -9.76 8.48 5.57
CA PHE A 46 -10.79 8.80 6.54
C PHE A 46 -11.40 7.57 7.18
N ILE A 47 -11.86 7.78 8.42
CA ILE A 47 -12.51 6.77 9.25
C ILE A 47 -13.95 7.22 9.51
N LYS A 48 -14.88 6.28 9.38
CA LYS A 48 -16.28 6.43 9.70
C LYS A 48 -16.62 5.69 10.99
N ASP A 49 -17.61 6.21 11.71
CA ASP A 49 -18.23 5.48 12.82
C ASP A 49 -19.24 4.43 12.33
N VAL A 50 -19.90 3.76 13.28
CA VAL A 50 -20.94 2.75 13.01
C VAL A 50 -22.16 3.31 12.26
N TYR A 51 -22.36 4.63 12.28
CA TYR A 51 -23.44 5.34 11.58
C TYR A 51 -22.99 5.91 10.24
N GLN A 52 -21.81 5.52 9.74
CA GLN A 52 -21.20 6.00 8.50
C GLN A 52 -20.83 7.50 8.52
N THR A 53 -20.79 8.12 9.70
CA THR A 53 -20.38 9.53 9.85
C THR A 53 -18.86 9.61 9.87
N LYS A 54 -18.28 10.53 9.08
CA LYS A 54 -16.83 10.73 9.06
C LYS A 54 -16.37 11.33 10.39
N ILE A 55 -15.57 10.57 11.14
CA ILE A 55 -15.04 10.98 12.45
C ILE A 55 -13.56 11.38 12.40
N TYR A 56 -12.87 11.02 11.31
CA TYR A 56 -11.47 11.36 11.11
C TYR A 56 -11.16 11.54 9.63
N GLU A 57 -10.29 12.49 9.30
CA GLU A 57 -9.78 12.74 7.96
C GLU A 57 -8.34 13.23 8.01
N GLU A 58 -7.47 12.66 7.18
CA GLU A 58 -6.08 13.10 7.02
C GLU A 58 -5.69 13.12 5.55
N ASN A 59 -4.93 14.16 5.17
CA ASN A 59 -4.32 14.25 3.86
C ASN A 59 -2.98 13.50 3.85
N PHE A 60 -2.79 12.68 2.82
CA PHE A 60 -1.66 11.77 2.68
C PHE A 60 -0.58 12.23 1.68
N LYS A 61 -0.72 13.44 1.14
CA LYS A 61 0.23 14.01 0.18
C LYS A 61 1.64 14.13 0.78
N GLY A 62 2.63 13.62 0.05
CA GLY A 62 4.04 13.67 0.41
C GLY A 62 4.49 12.61 1.42
N LYS A 63 3.57 11.78 1.94
CA LYS A 63 3.92 10.69 2.87
C LYS A 63 4.59 9.54 2.12
N LYS A 64 5.41 8.76 2.84
CA LYS A 64 6.12 7.61 2.28
C LYS A 64 5.81 6.35 3.05
N ALA A 65 5.89 5.21 2.39
CA ALA A 65 5.83 3.91 3.04
C ALA A 65 6.79 2.93 2.37
N VAL A 66 7.18 1.90 3.10
CA VAL A 66 8.00 0.81 2.59
C VAL A 66 7.23 -0.48 2.80
N ILE A 67 7.04 -1.21 1.72
CA ILE A 67 6.47 -2.56 1.75
C ILE A 67 7.55 -3.58 1.40
N ALA A 68 7.38 -4.80 1.91
CA ALA A 68 8.20 -5.95 1.58
C ALA A 68 7.34 -7.03 0.94
N LEU A 69 7.92 -7.71 -0.05
CA LEU A 69 7.32 -8.84 -0.76
C LEU A 69 8.32 -9.99 -0.76
N LYS A 70 7.89 -11.18 -0.32
CA LYS A 70 8.77 -12.35 -0.26
C LYS A 70 9.09 -12.83 -1.66
N LYS A 71 10.37 -13.09 -1.97
CA LYS A 71 10.88 -13.43 -3.32
C LYS A 71 10.34 -14.73 -3.94
N GLU A 72 9.46 -15.46 -3.26
CA GLU A 72 8.83 -16.70 -3.77
C GLU A 72 8.01 -16.47 -5.05
N TYR A 73 7.56 -15.23 -5.33
CA TYR A 73 6.91 -14.87 -6.59
C TYR A 73 7.80 -15.01 -7.83
N LEU A 74 9.13 -15.06 -7.69
CA LEU A 74 10.05 -15.17 -8.83
C LEU A 74 9.87 -16.47 -9.63
N GLN A 75 9.12 -17.44 -9.08
CA GLN A 75 8.76 -18.68 -9.74
C GLN A 75 7.57 -18.54 -10.70
N GLU A 76 6.83 -17.42 -10.67
CA GLU A 76 5.70 -17.18 -11.56
C GLU A 76 6.09 -16.26 -12.73
N GLU A 77 5.68 -16.63 -13.95
CA GLU A 77 5.89 -15.78 -15.12
C GLU A 77 5.07 -14.47 -15.02
N PRO A 78 5.65 -13.31 -15.37
CA PRO A 78 4.93 -12.05 -15.37
C PRO A 78 3.81 -12.08 -16.41
N SER A 79 2.58 -11.70 -16.02
CA SER A 79 1.45 -11.63 -16.94
C SER A 79 1.63 -10.49 -17.94
N THR A 80 1.42 -10.78 -19.23
CA THR A 80 1.53 -9.86 -20.38
C THR A 80 0.41 -8.81 -20.50
N TYR A 81 -0.32 -8.51 -19.41
CA TYR A 81 -1.55 -7.72 -19.51
C TYR A 81 -1.35 -6.22 -19.26
N GLU A 82 -1.45 -5.42 -20.32
CA GLU A 82 -1.57 -3.97 -20.29
C GLU A 82 -3.04 -3.56 -20.06
N LYS A 83 -3.43 -3.34 -18.81
CA LYS A 83 -4.55 -2.44 -18.47
C LYS A 83 -4.04 -1.41 -17.49
N GLN A 84 -4.59 -0.19 -17.53
CA GLN A 84 -4.29 0.84 -16.53
C GLN A 84 -4.39 0.24 -15.13
N ILE A 85 -3.23 0.12 -14.47
CA ILE A 85 -3.11 -0.56 -13.19
C ILE A 85 -3.68 0.36 -12.12
N CYS A 86 -4.82 -0.04 -11.55
CA CYS A 86 -5.39 0.61 -10.38
C CYS A 86 -5.29 -0.37 -9.21
N PHE A 87 -4.57 0.03 -8.16
CA PHE A 87 -4.46 -0.77 -6.94
C PHE A 87 -5.77 -0.63 -6.18
N THR A 88 -6.66 -1.59 -6.37
CA THR A 88 -7.94 -1.64 -5.65
C THR A 88 -7.96 -2.83 -4.71
N SER A 89 -8.55 -2.64 -3.53
CA SER A 89 -8.82 -3.74 -2.59
C SER A 89 -10.33 -3.95 -2.45
N PRO A 90 -10.98 -4.62 -3.42
CA PRO A 90 -12.43 -4.81 -3.38
C PRO A 90 -12.87 -5.89 -2.37
N ASN A 91 -11.95 -6.65 -1.78
CA ASN A 91 -12.28 -7.74 -0.86
C ASN A 91 -11.08 -8.14 0.02
N ARG A 92 -11.23 -8.07 1.34
CA ARG A 92 -10.30 -8.66 2.35
C ARG A 92 -10.15 -10.19 2.23
N ALA A 93 -10.90 -10.84 1.34
CA ALA A 93 -10.93 -12.29 1.17
C ALA A 93 -9.75 -12.87 0.36
N LYS A 94 -8.92 -12.03 -0.28
CA LYS A 94 -7.76 -12.52 -1.03
C LYS A 94 -6.67 -13.00 -0.05
N ARG A 95 -6.15 -14.20 -0.27
CA ARG A 95 -5.03 -14.76 0.52
C ARG A 95 -3.77 -13.95 0.26
N ASN A 96 -3.05 -13.60 1.34
CA ASN A 96 -1.71 -13.01 1.26
C ASN A 96 -0.68 -14.07 0.85
N GLN A 97 -0.71 -14.47 -0.43
CA GLN A 97 0.07 -15.59 -0.95
C GLN A 97 1.59 -15.32 -0.90
N TYR A 98 2.00 -14.06 -1.01
CA TYR A 98 3.41 -13.66 -1.11
C TYR A 98 3.95 -12.93 0.13
N GLU A 99 3.26 -13.09 1.26
CA GLU A 99 3.62 -12.46 2.53
C GLU A 99 3.93 -10.95 2.37
N VAL A 100 3.02 -10.20 1.75
CA VAL A 100 3.10 -8.74 1.70
C VAL A 100 3.08 -8.20 3.13
N MET A 101 4.05 -7.37 3.46
CA MET A 101 4.16 -6.70 4.76
C MET A 101 4.45 -5.21 4.57
N VAL A 102 3.96 -4.37 5.48
CA VAL A 102 4.34 -2.96 5.59
C VAL A 102 5.49 -2.87 6.59
N VAL A 103 6.69 -2.56 6.10
CA VAL A 103 7.92 -2.48 6.91
C VAL A 103 7.97 -1.16 7.67
N ASN A 104 7.57 -0.08 7.00
CA ASN A 104 7.35 1.21 7.62
C ASN A 104 6.27 1.96 6.84
N ALA A 105 5.55 2.86 7.50
CA ALA A 105 4.81 3.92 6.83
C ALA A 105 5.32 5.20 7.47
N ASP A 106 6.33 5.81 6.84
CA ASP A 106 7.03 6.94 7.42
C ASP A 106 6.11 8.16 7.40
N MET A 107 5.35 8.26 8.47
CA MET A 107 4.75 9.49 8.93
C MET A 107 5.81 10.19 9.75
N GLU A 108 6.64 10.99 9.09
CA GLU A 108 7.48 11.96 9.78
C GLU A 108 6.56 12.84 10.65
N GLU A 109 6.32 12.47 11.92
CA GLU A 109 5.89 13.32 13.04
C GLU A 109 5.64 12.52 14.34
N LYS A 110 6.30 12.94 15.42
CA LYS A 110 6.43 12.28 16.72
C LYS A 110 5.22 12.46 17.66
N LEU A 111 3.98 12.39 17.18
CA LEU A 111 2.80 12.54 18.05
C LEU A 111 2.16 11.18 18.42
N PRO A 112 1.82 10.90 19.69
CA PRO A 112 1.27 9.60 20.13
C PRO A 112 -0.02 9.18 19.42
N THR A 113 -0.92 10.12 19.14
CA THR A 113 -2.15 9.90 18.36
C THR A 113 -1.84 9.46 16.91
N LYS A 114 -0.73 9.93 16.34
CA LYS A 114 -0.27 9.51 15.00
C LYS A 114 0.31 8.09 14.99
N LYS A 115 0.80 7.56 16.11
CA LYS A 115 1.23 6.15 16.20
C LYS A 115 0.08 5.16 16.07
N MET A 116 -1.08 5.47 16.63
CA MET A 116 -2.27 4.63 16.47
C MET A 116 -2.78 4.67 15.03
N LEU A 117 -2.81 5.86 14.42
CA LEU A 117 -3.12 6.03 13.00
C LEU A 117 -2.15 5.26 12.12
N HIS A 118 -0.85 5.34 12.40
CA HIS A 118 0.19 4.57 11.70
C HIS A 118 -0.14 3.07 11.70
N TRP A 119 -0.49 2.50 12.85
CA TRP A 119 -0.95 1.11 12.93
C TRP A 119 -2.20 0.84 12.10
N LEU A 120 -3.19 1.74 12.13
CA LEU A 120 -4.43 1.61 11.37
C LEU A 120 -4.21 1.64 9.85
N LEU A 121 -3.11 2.22 9.38
CA LEU A 121 -2.80 2.34 7.95
C LEU A 121 -2.01 1.17 7.38
N HIS A 122 -1.38 0.36 8.23
CA HIS A 122 -0.67 -0.84 7.77
C HIS A 122 -1.62 -1.76 7.02
N ASP A 123 -2.84 -1.95 7.55
CA ASP A 123 -3.82 -2.84 6.92
C ASP A 123 -4.35 -2.31 5.58
N PRO A 124 -4.83 -1.07 5.44
CA PRO A 124 -5.19 -0.49 4.16
C PRO A 124 -4.07 -0.57 3.13
N ILE A 125 -2.85 -0.16 3.48
CA ILE A 125 -1.70 -0.19 2.57
C ILE A 125 -1.40 -1.63 2.15
N LYS A 126 -1.29 -2.56 3.09
CA LYS A 126 -1.04 -4.00 2.81
C LYS A 126 -2.10 -4.55 1.85
N ASN A 127 -3.37 -4.26 2.13
CA ASN A 127 -4.50 -4.78 1.35
C ASN A 127 -4.59 -4.20 -0.07
N LEU A 128 -3.96 -3.05 -0.36
CA LEU A 128 -3.83 -2.55 -1.73
C LEU A 128 -2.98 -3.48 -2.61
N PHE A 129 -1.99 -4.16 -2.03
CA PHE A 129 -1.06 -5.02 -2.76
C PHE A 129 -1.47 -6.49 -2.73
N ILE A 130 -2.29 -6.92 -1.76
CA ILE A 130 -2.84 -8.28 -1.75
C ILE A 130 -3.73 -8.50 -2.98
N GLY A 131 -3.39 -9.50 -3.80
CA GLY A 131 -4.00 -9.76 -5.09
C GLY A 131 -3.53 -8.87 -6.24
N ASN A 132 -2.57 -7.97 -6.00
CA ASN A 132 -1.92 -7.08 -6.96
C ASN A 132 -0.38 -7.27 -6.94
N GLU A 133 0.11 -8.36 -6.33
CA GLU A 133 1.52 -8.60 -6.04
C GLU A 133 2.35 -8.75 -7.32
N LYS A 134 1.76 -9.32 -8.37
CA LYS A 134 2.42 -9.49 -9.68
C LYS A 134 2.86 -8.14 -10.29
N TYR A 135 2.18 -7.05 -9.97
CA TYR A 135 2.58 -5.72 -10.44
C TYR A 135 3.82 -5.18 -9.73
N LEU A 136 4.08 -5.61 -8.50
CA LEU A 136 5.33 -5.27 -7.81
C LEU A 136 6.54 -5.90 -8.51
N VAL A 137 6.35 -7.09 -9.10
CA VAL A 137 7.40 -7.81 -9.83
C VAL A 137 7.80 -7.10 -11.13
N THR A 138 6.89 -6.35 -11.76
CA THR A 138 7.18 -5.62 -13.00
C THR A 138 7.86 -4.26 -12.76
N ILE A 139 7.90 -3.80 -11.50
CA ILE A 139 8.56 -2.54 -11.14
C ILE A 139 10.05 -2.80 -10.93
N THR A 140 10.87 -2.20 -11.82
CA THR A 140 12.35 -2.33 -11.84
C THR A 140 13.06 -1.15 -11.20
#